data_AF-A0A2W6WNL2-F1
#
_entry.id   AF-A0A2W6WNL2-F1
#
_cell.length_a   1.000
_cell.length_b   1.000
_cell.length_c   1.000
_cell.angle_alpha   90.00
_cell.angle_beta   90.00
_cell.angle_gamma   90.00
#
_symmetry.space_group_name_H-M   'P 1'
#
loop_
_entity.id
_entity.type
_entity.pdbx_description
1 polymer ?
#
loop_
_entity_poly.entity_id
_entity_poly.type
_entity_poly.pdbx_seq_one_letter_code
_entity_poly.pdbx_strand_id
1 'polypeptide(L)'
;MLPAVLLAALFYTAPLAAGPGVQPACATTEQARNIRDYYSSMRPGVPLPVPSRYFNVTEFVVASALPPEQALGASATPEIVKQIWATIEGWGAATKVTLVLSPNSRHAFAFPSLVPTTQPNPKSGYMDVYADDGRGVHSHIQLDQVAAIYATDVPAKNPASRTRGISFFGPNGDLVLGVYASINQDSFDAKAVEGFARSWSAIADLPRLCAG
;
A
#
# COMPACT_ATOMS: atom_id res chain seq x y z
N MET A 1 -32.42 -57.87 -13.91
CA MET A 1 -33.05 -56.53 -13.97
C MET A 1 -32.53 -55.71 -12.80
N LEU A 2 -32.22 -54.44 -13.07
CA LEU A 2 -31.33 -53.45 -12.42
C LEU A 2 -31.06 -53.52 -10.89
N PRO A 3 -29.83 -53.18 -10.44
CA PRO A 3 -29.56 -52.77 -9.06
C PRO A 3 -29.87 -51.27 -8.88
N ALA A 4 -30.54 -50.93 -7.78
CA ALA A 4 -30.80 -49.55 -7.37
C ALA A 4 -29.54 -48.94 -6.74
N VAL A 5 -28.98 -47.90 -7.37
CA VAL A 5 -27.89 -47.09 -6.83
C VAL A 5 -28.51 -46.00 -5.95
N LEU A 6 -28.26 -46.10 -4.63
CA LEU A 6 -28.64 -45.08 -3.66
C LEU A 6 -27.61 -43.94 -3.74
N LEU A 7 -27.98 -42.81 -4.35
CA LEU A 7 -27.15 -41.60 -4.40
C LEU A 7 -27.40 -40.80 -3.11
N ALA A 8 -26.48 -40.89 -2.14
CA ALA A 8 -26.49 -40.03 -0.96
C ALA A 8 -25.91 -38.65 -1.33
N ALA A 9 -26.79 -37.66 -1.51
CA ALA A 9 -26.38 -36.27 -1.70
C ALA A 9 -25.92 -35.66 -0.37
N LEU A 10 -24.60 -35.60 -0.18
CA LEU A 10 -23.97 -34.80 0.87
C LEU A 10 -24.10 -33.31 0.49
N PHE A 11 -25.13 -32.64 0.99
CA PHE A 11 -25.20 -31.19 0.99
C PHE A 11 -24.19 -30.64 2.00
N TYR A 12 -22.97 -30.37 1.54
CA TYR A 12 -22.04 -29.52 2.28
C TYR A 12 -22.52 -28.07 2.15
N THR A 13 -23.24 -27.59 3.15
CA THR A 13 -23.49 -26.15 3.32
C THR A 13 -22.19 -25.49 3.77
N ALA A 14 -21.43 -24.95 2.81
CA ALA A 14 -20.35 -24.03 3.14
C ALA A 14 -20.95 -22.74 3.72
N PRO A 15 -20.51 -22.26 4.91
CA PRO A 15 -20.94 -20.96 5.37
C PRO A 15 -20.22 -19.89 4.54
N LEU A 16 -20.97 -19.19 3.69
CA LEU A 16 -20.56 -17.87 3.17
C LEU A 16 -20.72 -16.85 4.31
N ALA A 17 -19.78 -16.87 5.24
CA ALA A 17 -19.53 -15.75 6.12
C ALA A 17 -18.30 -15.02 5.55
N ALA A 18 -18.54 -13.93 4.83
CA ALA A 18 -17.52 -12.89 4.69
C ALA A 18 -17.30 -12.31 6.09
N GLY A 19 -16.34 -12.89 6.81
CA GLY A 19 -15.91 -12.39 8.11
C GLY A 19 -15.31 -10.98 7.98
N PRO A 20 -15.15 -10.24 9.08
CA PRO A 20 -14.44 -8.96 9.08
C PRO A 20 -13.10 -9.16 8.37
N GLY A 21 -12.80 -8.27 7.41
CA GLY A 21 -11.67 -8.40 6.50
C GLY A 21 -10.40 -8.77 7.27
N VAL A 22 -9.78 -9.90 6.90
CA VAL A 22 -8.55 -10.38 7.51
C VAL A 22 -7.49 -9.32 7.30
N GLN A 23 -6.99 -8.75 8.41
CA GLN A 23 -5.88 -7.81 8.34
C GLN A 23 -4.58 -8.57 8.09
N PRO A 24 -3.66 -8.04 7.27
CA PRO A 24 -2.37 -8.65 7.07
C PRO A 24 -1.59 -8.70 8.39
N ALA A 25 -0.84 -9.79 8.58
CA ALA A 25 -0.07 -9.99 9.80
C ALA A 25 1.12 -9.02 9.87
N CYS A 26 1.28 -8.32 11.00
CA CYS A 26 2.43 -7.48 11.27
C CYS A 26 3.73 -8.29 11.29
N ALA A 27 4.86 -7.63 11.04
CA ALA A 27 6.17 -8.23 11.17
C ALA A 27 6.42 -8.79 12.58
N THR A 28 7.03 -9.97 12.66
CA THR A 28 7.58 -10.50 13.91
C THR A 28 8.81 -9.69 14.35
N THR A 29 9.21 -9.81 15.62
CA THR A 29 10.43 -9.17 16.13
C THR A 29 11.68 -9.55 15.33
N GLU A 30 11.77 -10.82 14.91
CA GLU A 30 12.89 -11.29 14.08
C GLU A 30 12.86 -10.68 12.67
N GLN A 31 11.69 -10.64 12.03
CA GLN A 31 11.52 -9.99 10.73
C GLN A 31 11.87 -8.50 10.82
N ALA A 32 11.36 -7.81 11.84
CA ALA A 32 11.64 -6.40 12.09
C ALA A 32 13.14 -6.13 12.20
N ARG A 33 13.86 -6.91 13.03
CA ARG A 33 15.31 -6.80 13.17
C ARG A 33 16.02 -6.97 11.82
N ASN A 34 15.74 -8.05 11.09
CA ASN A 34 16.43 -8.37 9.84
C ASN A 34 16.16 -7.32 8.75
N ILE A 35 14.93 -6.80 8.66
CA ILE A 35 14.54 -5.76 7.69
C ILE A 35 15.16 -4.41 8.04
N ARG A 36 15.19 -4.04 9.33
CA ARG A 36 15.86 -2.81 9.79
C ARG A 36 17.36 -2.87 9.49
N ASP A 37 18.02 -3.99 9.77
CA ASP A 37 19.43 -4.22 9.45
C ASP A 37 19.70 -4.14 7.94
N TYR A 38 18.77 -4.65 7.12
CA TYR A 38 18.86 -4.54 5.67
C TYR A 38 18.85 -3.09 5.20
N TYR A 39 17.96 -2.28 5.74
CA TYR A 39 17.89 -0.86 5.40
C TYR A 39 19.08 -0.07 5.94
N SER A 40 19.56 -0.34 7.15
CA SER A 40 20.68 0.42 7.73
C SER A 40 22.03 0.08 7.10
N SER A 41 22.23 -1.20 6.74
CA SER A 41 23.58 -1.72 6.51
C SER A 41 23.82 -2.21 5.09
N MET A 42 22.77 -2.64 4.38
CA MET A 42 22.91 -3.26 3.05
C MET A 42 22.40 -2.36 1.94
N ARG A 43 21.12 -1.98 1.99
CA ARG A 43 20.47 -1.20 0.94
C ARG A 43 19.60 -0.07 1.51
N PRO A 44 20.21 1.01 2.02
CA PRO A 44 19.46 2.18 2.47
C PRO A 44 18.59 2.79 1.38
N GLY A 45 17.37 3.20 1.75
CA GLY A 45 16.47 3.96 0.89
C GLY A 45 15.86 3.21 -0.28
N VAL A 46 15.99 1.88 -0.40
CA VAL A 46 15.30 1.15 -1.47
C VAL A 46 13.78 1.06 -1.20
N PRO A 47 12.92 1.05 -2.23
CA PRO A 47 11.47 0.94 -2.03
C PRO A 47 11.08 -0.45 -1.49
N LEU A 48 9.95 -0.52 -0.78
CA LEU A 48 9.47 -1.72 -0.06
C LEU A 48 9.49 -3.04 -0.88
N PRO A 49 9.18 -3.04 -2.20
CA PRO A 49 9.24 -4.27 -3.00
C PRO A 49 10.64 -4.90 -3.11
N VAL A 50 11.71 -4.18 -2.79
CA VAL A 50 13.08 -4.72 -2.85
C VAL A 50 13.36 -5.68 -1.69
N PRO A 51 13.28 -5.27 -0.40
CA PRO A 51 13.45 -6.19 0.72
C PRO A 51 12.34 -7.24 0.80
N SER A 52 11.12 -6.93 0.39
CA SER A 52 10.02 -7.92 0.34
C SER A 52 10.41 -9.15 -0.47
N ARG A 53 10.95 -8.95 -1.69
CA ARG A 53 11.47 -10.03 -2.53
C ARG A 53 12.69 -10.73 -1.93
N TYR A 54 13.59 -9.96 -1.32
CA TYR A 54 14.81 -10.50 -0.72
C TYR A 54 14.50 -11.46 0.45
N PHE A 55 13.57 -11.08 1.32
CA PHE A 55 13.16 -11.88 2.49
C PHE A 55 12.02 -12.84 2.20
N ASN A 56 11.46 -12.82 0.98
CA ASN A 56 10.28 -13.60 0.59
C ASN A 56 9.09 -13.38 1.55
N VAL A 57 8.82 -12.10 1.86
CA VAL A 57 7.69 -11.63 2.68
C VAL A 57 6.89 -10.58 1.89
N THR A 58 5.68 -10.25 2.33
CA THR A 58 4.86 -9.21 1.67
C THR A 58 5.40 -7.80 1.95
N GLU A 59 5.08 -6.82 1.11
CA GLU A 59 5.48 -5.43 1.37
C GLU A 59 4.88 -4.87 2.66
N PHE A 60 3.71 -5.35 3.08
CA PHE A 60 3.14 -5.00 4.38
C PHE A 60 4.05 -5.42 5.56
N VAL A 61 4.64 -6.61 5.51
CA VAL A 61 5.61 -7.06 6.52
C VAL A 61 6.83 -6.14 6.52
N VAL A 62 7.29 -5.69 5.35
CA VAL A 62 8.38 -4.70 5.26
C VAL A 62 7.99 -3.37 5.90
N ALA A 63 6.81 -2.84 5.57
CA ALA A 63 6.36 -1.56 6.09
C ALA A 63 6.16 -1.60 7.62
N SER A 64 5.52 -2.66 8.13
CA SER A 64 5.28 -2.86 9.57
C SER A 64 6.55 -3.19 10.36
N ALA A 65 7.61 -3.67 9.69
CA ALA A 65 8.91 -3.90 10.30
C ALA A 65 9.70 -2.61 10.58
N LEU A 66 9.39 -1.49 9.92
CA LEU A 66 10.11 -0.23 10.10
C LEU A 66 9.76 0.41 11.45
N PRO A 67 10.69 1.19 12.04
CA PRO A 67 10.42 1.87 13.31
C PRO A 67 9.42 3.02 13.13
N PRO A 68 8.74 3.48 14.20
CA PRO A 68 7.67 4.48 14.11
C PRO A 68 8.07 5.82 13.49
N GLU A 69 9.35 6.21 13.54
CA GLU A 69 9.84 7.41 12.88
C GLU A 69 10.02 7.25 11.35
N GLN A 70 9.95 6.03 10.83
CA GLN A 70 10.09 5.71 9.41
C GLN A 70 8.83 5.11 8.79
N ALA A 71 7.89 4.60 9.60
CA ALA A 71 6.65 4.05 9.08
C ALA A 71 5.47 4.22 10.03
N LEU A 72 4.35 4.69 9.48
CA LEU A 72 3.09 4.89 10.17
C LEU A 72 2.01 4.10 9.46
N GLY A 73 1.40 3.15 10.16
CA GLY A 73 0.36 2.27 9.60
C GLY A 73 -0.97 2.33 10.34
N ALA A 74 -2.05 2.23 9.58
CA ALA A 74 -3.42 2.13 10.09
C ALA A 74 -4.22 1.06 9.34
N SER A 75 -5.20 0.46 10.03
CA SER A 75 -6.23 -0.35 9.40
C SER A 75 -7.06 0.51 8.46
N ALA A 76 -7.49 -0.05 7.33
CA ALA A 76 -8.30 0.68 6.37
C ALA A 76 -9.76 0.21 6.39
N THR A 77 -10.67 1.18 6.35
CA THR A 77 -12.04 1.02 5.85
C THR A 77 -12.18 1.82 4.56
N PRO A 78 -13.22 1.62 3.74
CA PRO A 78 -13.46 2.44 2.55
C PRO A 78 -13.44 3.96 2.83
N GLU A 79 -13.93 4.39 3.99
CA GLU A 79 -13.93 5.80 4.42
C GLU A 79 -12.51 6.30 4.73
N ILE A 80 -11.70 5.50 5.43
CA ILE A 80 -10.29 5.82 5.70
C ILE A 80 -9.51 5.89 4.38
N VAL A 81 -9.75 4.98 3.43
CA VAL A 81 -9.11 5.03 2.10
C VAL A 81 -9.44 6.34 1.39
N LYS A 82 -10.72 6.72 1.35
CA LYS A 82 -11.14 8.00 0.75
C LYS A 82 -10.53 9.20 1.46
N GLN A 83 -10.50 9.19 2.79
CA GLN A 83 -9.91 10.25 3.61
C GLN A 83 -8.43 10.44 3.29
N ILE A 84 -7.65 9.36 3.27
CA ILE A 84 -6.21 9.44 2.94
C ILE A 84 -6.00 9.77 1.46
N TRP A 85 -6.85 9.27 0.56
CA TRP A 85 -6.76 9.62 -0.85
C TRP A 85 -6.96 11.13 -1.07
N ALA A 86 -7.92 11.75 -0.37
CA ALA A 86 -8.14 13.18 -0.44
C ALA A 86 -6.90 13.99 0.01
N THR A 87 -6.10 13.48 0.94
CA THR A 87 -4.83 14.15 1.30
C THR A 87 -3.81 14.05 0.17
N ILE A 88 -3.77 12.93 -0.56
CA ILE A 88 -2.94 12.74 -1.77
C ILE A 88 -3.37 13.68 -2.89
N GLU A 89 -4.68 13.80 -3.17
CA GLU A 89 -5.17 14.76 -4.17
C GLU A 89 -4.77 16.20 -3.81
N GLY A 90 -4.78 16.53 -2.52
CA GLY A 90 -4.31 17.80 -1.98
C GLY A 90 -2.82 18.07 -2.20
N TRP A 91 -2.04 17.13 -2.75
CA TRP A 91 -0.67 17.40 -3.23
C TRP A 91 -0.69 18.25 -4.52
N GLY A 92 -1.81 18.25 -5.25
CA GLY A 92 -2.05 19.03 -6.46
C GLY A 92 -1.92 18.19 -7.73
N ALA A 93 -2.89 18.29 -8.63
CA ALA A 93 -2.98 17.47 -9.85
C ALA A 93 -1.78 17.64 -10.82
N ALA A 94 -1.03 18.74 -10.74
CA ALA A 94 0.16 18.97 -11.56
C ALA A 94 1.48 18.49 -10.90
N THR A 95 1.40 17.98 -9.66
CA THR A 95 2.57 17.52 -8.90
C THR A 95 3.05 16.18 -9.44
N LYS A 96 4.35 16.05 -9.69
CA LYS A 96 4.93 14.79 -10.19
C LYS A 96 5.12 13.79 -9.04
N VAL A 97 4.71 12.55 -9.29
CA VAL A 97 4.84 11.41 -8.37
C VAL A 97 5.29 10.17 -9.12
N THR A 98 5.68 9.13 -8.39
CA THR A 98 5.87 7.79 -8.95
C THR A 98 4.80 6.87 -8.42
N LEU A 99 4.01 6.27 -9.32
CA LEU A 99 3.06 5.22 -8.95
C LEU A 99 3.78 3.87 -8.96
N VAL A 100 3.64 3.12 -7.88
CA VAL A 100 4.27 1.81 -7.71
C VAL A 100 3.21 0.73 -7.58
N LEU A 101 3.34 -0.30 -8.40
CA LEU A 101 2.51 -1.50 -8.36
C LEU A 101 3.42 -2.71 -8.16
N SER A 102 3.02 -3.64 -7.29
CA SER A 102 3.80 -4.84 -7.04
C SER A 102 2.92 -6.09 -6.96
N PRO A 103 2.46 -6.63 -8.10
CA PRO A 103 1.61 -7.81 -8.11
C PRO A 103 2.28 -8.99 -7.37
N ASN A 104 1.60 -9.50 -6.35
CA ASN A 104 2.05 -10.61 -5.48
C ASN A 104 3.44 -10.40 -4.87
N SER A 105 3.88 -9.15 -4.71
CA SER A 105 5.21 -8.80 -4.21
C SER A 105 6.40 -9.35 -5.03
N ARG A 106 6.19 -9.80 -6.27
CA ARG A 106 7.25 -10.45 -7.09
C ARG A 106 7.88 -9.55 -8.14
N HIS A 107 7.10 -8.65 -8.71
CA HIS A 107 7.54 -7.71 -9.73
C HIS A 107 7.13 -6.32 -9.30
N ALA A 108 8.09 -5.39 -9.28
CA ALA A 108 7.79 -3.99 -9.00
C ALA A 108 7.78 -3.21 -10.31
N PHE A 109 6.69 -2.50 -10.56
CA PHE A 109 6.56 -1.55 -11.65
C PHE A 109 6.47 -0.14 -11.06
N ALA A 110 7.24 0.78 -11.61
CA ALA A 110 7.28 2.17 -11.20
C ALA A 110 7.00 3.06 -12.41
N PHE A 111 5.96 3.88 -12.32
CA PHE A 111 5.50 4.73 -13.41
C PHE A 111 5.62 6.20 -12.99
N PRO A 112 6.41 7.01 -13.70
CA PRO A 112 6.32 8.46 -13.57
C PRO A 112 4.89 8.91 -13.87
N SER A 113 4.33 9.75 -13.02
CA SER A 113 2.95 10.21 -13.14
C SER A 113 2.77 11.62 -12.59
N LEU A 114 1.58 12.16 -12.83
CA LEU A 114 1.05 13.24 -12.02
C LEU A 114 0.16 12.64 -10.92
N VAL A 115 -0.12 13.39 -9.86
CA VAL A 115 -1.07 12.97 -8.82
C VAL A 115 -2.42 12.64 -9.46
N PRO A 116 -2.91 11.39 -9.36
CA PRO A 116 -4.22 11.04 -9.88
C PRO A 116 -5.34 11.62 -9.01
N THR A 117 -6.39 12.15 -9.65
CA THR A 117 -7.55 12.72 -8.97
C THR A 117 -8.79 11.84 -9.15
N THR A 118 -9.61 11.80 -8.10
CA THR A 118 -10.85 11.05 -8.05
C THR A 118 -11.85 11.59 -9.07
N GLN A 119 -12.46 10.67 -9.79
CA GLN A 119 -13.47 10.97 -10.79
C GLN A 119 -14.86 10.83 -10.20
N PRO A 120 -15.84 11.63 -10.65
CA PRO A 120 -17.22 11.52 -10.19
C PRO A 120 -17.87 10.25 -10.76
N ASN A 121 -17.74 9.12 -10.05
CA ASN A 121 -18.43 7.88 -10.37
C ASN A 121 -19.00 7.18 -9.12
N PRO A 122 -20.26 7.46 -8.74
CA PRO A 122 -20.81 7.01 -7.47
C PRO A 122 -21.32 5.56 -7.46
N LYS A 123 -21.23 4.78 -8.56
CA LYS A 123 -22.06 3.57 -8.74
C LYS A 123 -21.34 2.22 -8.66
N SER A 124 -20.01 2.15 -8.56
CA SER A 124 -19.29 0.91 -8.85
C SER A 124 -18.68 0.19 -7.64
N GLY A 125 -18.63 0.80 -6.45
CA GLY A 125 -17.83 0.26 -5.33
C GLY A 125 -16.31 0.46 -5.52
N TYR A 126 -15.91 1.02 -6.66
CA TYR A 126 -14.56 1.46 -6.94
C TYR A 126 -14.43 2.96 -6.70
N MET A 127 -13.21 3.39 -6.41
CA MET A 127 -12.78 4.77 -6.56
C MET A 127 -11.94 4.87 -7.82
N ASP A 128 -12.49 5.57 -8.81
CA ASP A 128 -11.82 5.82 -10.09
C ASP A 128 -10.90 7.02 -9.94
N VAL A 129 -9.61 6.86 -10.28
CA VAL A 129 -8.60 7.92 -10.13
C VAL A 129 -7.77 8.04 -11.39
N TYR A 130 -7.76 9.24 -11.99
CA TYR A 130 -7.10 9.51 -13.27
C TYR A 130 -6.05 10.59 -13.11
N ALA A 131 -4.87 10.38 -13.69
CA ALA A 131 -3.83 11.40 -13.78
C ALA A 131 -3.93 12.18 -15.10
N ASP A 132 -3.41 13.42 -15.08
CA ASP A 132 -3.27 14.29 -16.25
C ASP A 132 -4.58 14.47 -17.04
N ASP A 133 -5.66 14.78 -16.32
CA ASP A 133 -7.01 14.98 -16.87
C ASP A 133 -7.47 13.80 -17.76
N GLY A 134 -7.10 12.58 -17.38
CA GLY A 134 -7.45 11.36 -18.12
C GLY A 134 -6.48 11.01 -19.26
N ARG A 135 -5.36 11.70 -19.42
CA ARG A 135 -4.32 11.33 -20.41
C ARG A 135 -3.19 10.48 -19.81
N GLY A 136 -3.11 10.41 -18.49
CA GLY A 136 -2.09 9.66 -17.75
C GLY A 136 -2.57 8.28 -17.29
N VAL A 137 -2.06 7.84 -16.14
CA VAL A 137 -2.47 6.58 -15.51
C VAL A 137 -3.91 6.65 -15.05
N HIS A 138 -4.67 5.59 -15.34
CA HIS A 138 -6.03 5.38 -14.84
C HIS A 138 -6.03 4.18 -13.90
N SER A 139 -6.71 4.30 -12.77
CA SER A 139 -6.88 3.18 -11.84
C SER A 139 -8.31 3.13 -11.32
N HIS A 140 -8.76 1.91 -11.08
CA HIS A 140 -10.03 1.59 -10.44
C HIS A 140 -9.69 0.88 -9.13
N ILE A 141 -9.76 1.61 -8.02
CA ILE A 141 -9.35 1.09 -6.70
C ILE A 141 -10.59 0.50 -6.03
N GLN A 142 -10.59 -0.82 -5.80
CA GLN A 142 -11.67 -1.48 -5.08
C GLN A 142 -11.49 -1.24 -3.57
N LEU A 143 -12.33 -0.37 -3.00
CA LEU A 143 -12.09 0.17 -1.65
C LEU A 143 -12.19 -0.87 -0.54
N ASP A 144 -13.06 -1.87 -0.72
CA ASP A 144 -13.24 -2.99 0.22
C ASP A 144 -12.09 -4.00 0.19
N GLN A 145 -11.21 -3.93 -0.82
CA GLN A 145 -10.01 -4.77 -0.94
C GLN A 145 -8.75 -4.07 -0.41
N VAL A 146 -8.87 -2.92 0.25
CA VAL A 146 -7.76 -2.29 0.96
C VAL A 146 -7.94 -2.55 2.45
N ALA A 147 -7.00 -3.29 3.04
CA ALA A 147 -7.02 -3.66 4.46
C ALA A 147 -6.14 -2.76 5.34
N ALA A 148 -5.10 -2.14 4.75
CA ALA A 148 -4.20 -1.27 5.49
C ALA A 148 -3.59 -0.18 4.61
N ILE A 149 -3.17 0.91 5.25
CA ILE A 149 -2.44 2.01 4.63
C ILE A 149 -1.19 2.29 5.47
N TYR A 150 -0.07 2.51 4.80
CA TYR A 150 1.15 3.00 5.43
C TYR A 150 1.67 4.27 4.76
N ALA A 151 2.14 5.21 5.56
CA ALA A 151 3.14 6.17 5.14
C ALA A 151 4.52 5.64 5.52
N THR A 152 5.47 5.63 4.58
CA THR A 152 6.85 5.24 4.84
C THR A 152 7.81 6.34 4.42
N ASP A 153 8.80 6.63 5.27
CA ASP A 153 9.88 7.57 5.05
C ASP A 153 11.22 6.91 5.41
N VAL A 154 11.86 6.30 4.40
CA VAL A 154 13.07 5.51 4.57
C VAL A 154 14.29 6.33 4.13
N PRO A 155 15.28 6.57 5.02
CA PRO A 155 16.49 7.29 4.66
C PRO A 155 17.34 6.50 3.65
N ALA A 156 17.92 7.19 2.68
CA ALA A 156 18.94 6.63 1.80
C ALA A 156 20.35 6.84 2.36
N LYS A 157 21.36 6.31 1.64
CA LYS A 157 22.77 6.50 2.01
C LYS A 157 23.20 7.98 1.94
N ASN A 158 22.66 8.74 1.00
CA ASN A 158 22.81 10.19 0.98
C ASN A 158 21.77 10.79 1.96
N PRO A 159 22.17 11.56 2.97
CA PRO A 159 21.26 12.16 3.94
C PRO A 159 20.19 13.07 3.34
N ALA A 160 20.44 13.67 2.17
CA ALA A 160 19.48 14.50 1.45
C ALA A 160 18.42 13.68 0.68
N SER A 161 18.62 12.37 0.56
CA SER A 161 17.82 11.46 -0.25
C SER A 161 17.01 10.51 0.63
N ARG A 162 15.73 10.33 0.29
CA ARG A 162 14.79 9.50 1.07
C ARG A 162 13.77 8.88 0.15
N THR A 163 13.29 7.69 0.51
CA THR A 163 12.13 7.07 -0.15
C THR A 163 10.89 7.33 0.68
N ARG A 164 9.98 8.13 0.11
CA ARG A 164 8.77 8.61 0.77
C ARG A 164 7.56 8.19 -0.04
N GLY A 165 6.60 7.52 0.58
CA GLY A 165 5.39 7.09 -0.13
C GLY A 165 4.25 6.70 0.77
N ILE A 166 3.05 6.76 0.21
CA ILE A 166 1.82 6.22 0.78
C ILE A 166 1.49 4.92 0.06
N SER A 167 1.37 3.83 0.81
CA SER A 167 1.14 2.48 0.27
C SER A 167 -0.20 1.94 0.77
N PHE A 168 -1.01 1.44 -0.14
CA PHE A 168 -2.28 0.78 0.13
C PHE A 168 -2.09 -0.73 -0.02
N PHE A 169 -2.45 -1.49 1.02
CA PHE A 169 -2.24 -2.94 1.06
C PHE A 169 -3.56 -3.68 1.10
N GLY A 170 -3.61 -4.81 0.39
CA GLY A 170 -4.74 -5.72 0.43
C GLY A 170 -4.75 -6.61 1.68
N PRO A 171 -5.79 -7.44 1.87
CA PRO A 171 -5.91 -8.37 3.00
C PRO A 171 -4.71 -9.32 3.14
N ASN A 172 -4.10 -9.70 2.02
CA ASN A 172 -2.94 -10.59 2.00
C ASN A 172 -1.62 -9.87 2.31
N GLY A 173 -1.62 -8.54 2.42
CA GLY A 173 -0.43 -7.72 2.66
C GLY A 173 0.32 -7.31 1.38
N ASP A 174 -0.15 -7.74 0.22
CA ASP A 174 0.38 -7.32 -1.08
C ASP A 174 0.06 -5.84 -1.34
N LEU A 175 0.96 -5.14 -2.02
CA LEU A 175 0.77 -3.75 -2.44
C LEU A 175 -0.31 -3.65 -3.54
N VAL A 176 -1.42 -2.98 -3.23
CA VAL A 176 -2.46 -2.60 -4.20
C VAL A 176 -1.97 -1.46 -5.06
N LEU A 177 -1.49 -0.38 -4.42
CA LEU A 177 -0.94 0.80 -5.07
C LEU A 177 -0.04 1.54 -4.08
N GLY A 178 1.07 2.07 -4.58
CA GLY A 178 1.89 3.03 -3.86
C GLY A 178 1.96 4.36 -4.61
N VAL A 179 1.85 5.47 -3.89
CA VAL A 179 2.06 6.83 -4.39
C VAL A 179 3.31 7.39 -3.72
N TYR A 180 4.40 7.47 -4.48
CA TYR A 180 5.71 7.86 -3.98
C TYR A 180 6.01 9.31 -4.32
N ALA A 181 6.34 10.09 -3.29
CA ALA A 181 6.80 11.46 -3.41
C ALA A 181 8.29 11.54 -3.76
N SER A 182 9.08 10.56 -3.34
CA SER A 182 10.49 10.44 -3.72
C SER A 182 10.94 8.98 -3.62
N ILE A 183 11.89 8.57 -4.46
CA ILE A 183 12.53 7.25 -4.42
C ILE A 183 14.04 7.46 -4.44
N ASN A 184 14.69 7.15 -3.32
CA ASN A 184 16.14 7.19 -3.18
C ASN A 184 16.76 8.50 -3.71
N GLN A 185 17.60 8.43 -4.75
CA GLN A 185 18.30 9.57 -5.36
C GLN A 185 17.61 10.09 -6.63
N ASP A 186 16.44 9.54 -7.00
CA ASP A 186 15.72 9.97 -8.18
C ASP A 186 15.24 11.43 -8.02
N SER A 187 15.14 12.14 -9.14
CA SER A 187 14.56 13.49 -9.16
C SER A 187 13.12 13.44 -8.66
N PHE A 188 12.74 14.37 -7.80
CA PHE A 188 11.40 14.47 -7.22
C PHE A 188 10.87 15.90 -7.25
N ASP A 189 9.55 16.03 -7.15
CA ASP A 189 8.86 17.30 -7.02
C ASP A 189 8.79 17.70 -5.54
N ALA A 190 9.23 18.91 -5.20
CA ALA A 190 9.17 19.43 -3.83
C ALA A 190 7.73 19.45 -3.29
N LYS A 191 6.74 19.74 -4.16
CA LYS A 191 5.32 19.72 -3.77
C LYS A 191 4.85 18.32 -3.37
N ALA A 192 5.42 17.27 -3.96
CA ALA A 192 5.10 15.90 -3.58
C ALA A 192 5.60 15.59 -2.17
N VAL A 193 6.79 16.07 -1.80
CA VAL A 193 7.34 15.89 -0.44
C VAL A 193 6.54 16.67 0.60
N GLU A 194 6.16 17.91 0.31
CA GLU A 194 5.27 18.70 1.17
C GLU A 194 3.88 18.03 1.32
N GLY A 195 3.35 17.51 0.22
CA GLY A 195 2.12 16.72 0.21
C GLY A 195 2.22 15.47 1.07
N PHE A 196 3.29 14.70 0.90
CA PHE A 196 3.56 13.52 1.71
C PHE A 196 3.56 13.83 3.21
N ALA A 197 4.17 14.95 3.63
CA ALA A 197 4.16 15.35 5.04
C ALA A 197 2.74 15.57 5.58
N ARG A 198 1.81 16.10 4.77
CA ARG A 198 0.39 16.22 5.14
C ARG A 198 -0.28 14.86 5.26
N SER A 199 -0.06 13.97 4.29
CA SER A 199 -0.60 12.60 4.34
C SER A 199 -0.03 11.79 5.52
N TRP A 200 1.25 11.95 5.83
CA TRP A 200 1.90 11.36 6.99
C TRP A 200 1.21 11.81 8.29
N SER A 201 0.98 13.11 8.46
CA SER A 201 0.27 13.64 9.62
C SER A 201 -1.13 13.06 9.74
N ALA A 202 -1.88 12.99 8.64
CA ALA A 202 -3.23 12.42 8.65
C ALA A 202 -3.24 10.94 9.06
N ILE A 203 -2.25 10.15 8.64
CA ILE A 203 -2.11 8.74 9.04
C ILE A 203 -1.63 8.61 10.49
N ALA A 204 -0.85 9.57 11.00
CA ALA A 204 -0.41 9.60 12.39
C ALA A 204 -1.58 9.72 13.38
N ASP A 205 -2.66 10.40 12.97
CA ASP A 205 -3.87 10.61 13.77
C ASP A 205 -4.81 9.40 13.77
N LEU A 206 -4.54 8.38 12.95
CA LEU A 206 -5.34 7.16 12.90
C LEU A 206 -4.87 6.12 13.95
N PRO A 207 -5.78 5.23 14.40
CA PRO A 207 -5.40 4.12 15.26
C PRO A 207 -4.29 3.26 14.63
N ARG A 208 -3.24 3.02 15.42
CA ARG A 208 -2.08 2.23 14.97
C ARG A 208 -2.48 0.78 14.73
N LEU A 209 -2.08 0.25 13.58
CA LEU A 209 -2.30 -1.16 13.23
C LEU A 209 -1.29 -2.10 13.89
N CYS A 210 0.00 -1.75 13.83
CA CYS A 210 1.08 -2.54 14.40
C CYS A 210 1.80 -1.73 15.49
N ALA A 211 2.23 -2.41 16.56
CA ALA A 211 3.15 -1.85 17.54
C ALA A 211 4.56 -1.87 16.91
N GLY A 212 4.94 -0.79 16.23
CA GLY A 212 6.27 -0.63 15.62
C GLY A 212 7.41 -0.65 16.64
#